data_AF-A0A137NTB8-F1
#
_entry.id   AF-A0A137NTB8-F1
#
_cell.length_a   1.000
_cell.length_b   1.000
_cell.length_c   1.000
_cell.angle_alpha   90.00
_cell.angle_beta   90.00
_cell.angle_gamma   90.00
#
_symmetry.space_group_name_H-M   'P 1'
#
loop_
_entity.id
_entity.type
_entity.pdbx_description
1 polymer ?
#
loop_
_entity_poly.entity_id
_entity_poly.type
_entity_poly.pdbx_seq_one_letter_code
_entity_poly.pdbx_strand_id
1 'polypeptide(L)'
;MSLADEIVYVASMSFITILILDFIVIELVLKLGVFSIGRKWVRIVILICLFLHAITMFLFDIQGEKDFIYLPILICFWMTWNILYFLMLIEQNSYWISDIIRKRLYVIWGIVIVDVLVCGWSFFFVFCFIAPLEYMHYVDILDLLLLIIISAVELFLVYKIYTFCKEIVKSVSYNLWKKSIQDILGIAIYSSPVPLLLKLFSSVCAFNSLKESWLV
;
A
#
# COMPACT_ATOMS: atom_id res chain seq x y z
N MET A 1 8.93 -20.10 12.74
CA MET A 1 8.56 -19.59 11.40
C MET A 1 8.18 -20.76 10.51
N SER A 2 7.11 -20.65 9.74
CA SER A 2 6.75 -21.70 8.77
C SER A 2 7.49 -21.47 7.45
N LEU A 3 7.73 -22.54 6.68
CA LEU A 3 8.33 -22.43 5.34
C LEU A 3 7.52 -21.49 4.42
N ALA A 4 6.20 -21.39 4.64
CA ALA A 4 5.33 -20.51 3.87
C ALA A 4 5.65 -19.03 4.13
N ASP A 5 5.93 -18.65 5.38
CA ASP A 5 6.22 -17.24 5.75
C ASP A 5 7.56 -16.80 5.14
N GLU A 6 8.57 -17.66 5.17
CA GLU A 6 9.88 -17.42 4.53
C GLU A 6 9.74 -17.14 3.03
N ILE A 7 8.94 -17.94 2.34
CA ILE A 7 8.70 -17.78 0.90
C ILE A 7 8.00 -16.44 0.62
N VAL A 8 7.03 -16.04 1.45
CA VAL A 8 6.33 -14.75 1.31
C VAL A 8 7.30 -13.59 1.45
N TYR A 9 8.21 -13.62 2.43
CA TYR A 9 9.23 -12.57 2.61
C TYR A 9 10.21 -12.52 1.44
N VAL A 10 10.75 -13.66 1.01
CA VAL A 10 11.69 -13.72 -0.11
C VAL A 10 11.03 -13.27 -1.41
N ALA A 11 9.78 -13.68 -1.66
CA ALA A 11 9.02 -13.24 -2.83
C ALA A 11 8.76 -11.73 -2.78
N SER A 12 8.37 -11.18 -1.62
CA SER A 12 8.11 -9.76 -1.43
C SER A 12 9.37 -8.91 -1.63
N MET A 13 10.50 -9.32 -1.02
CA MET A 13 11.79 -8.64 -1.21
C MET A 13 12.27 -8.72 -2.66
N SER A 14 12.11 -9.88 -3.31
CA SER A 14 12.47 -10.06 -4.73
C SER A 14 11.62 -9.17 -5.63
N PHE A 15 10.31 -9.09 -5.37
CA PHE A 15 9.39 -8.23 -6.12
C PHE A 15 9.72 -6.75 -5.95
N ILE A 16 9.96 -6.29 -4.72
CA ILE A 16 10.38 -4.90 -4.45
C ILE A 16 11.70 -4.59 -5.15
N THR A 17 12.65 -5.53 -5.15
CA THR A 17 13.93 -5.38 -5.84
C THR A 17 13.74 -5.24 -7.35
N ILE A 18 12.88 -6.06 -7.95
CA ILE A 18 12.54 -5.95 -9.38
C ILE A 18 11.92 -4.58 -9.68
N LEU A 19 10.99 -4.09 -8.85
CA LEU A 19 10.38 -2.77 -9.01
C LEU A 19 11.42 -1.64 -8.93
N ILE A 20 12.40 -1.75 -8.04
CA ILE A 20 13.51 -0.80 -7.95
C ILE A 20 14.34 -0.83 -9.24
N LEU A 21 14.68 -2.01 -9.74
CA LEU A 21 15.46 -2.16 -10.97
C LEU A 21 14.70 -1.63 -12.19
N ASP A 22 13.42 -1.96 -12.35
CA ASP A 22 12.57 -1.44 -13.41
C ASP A 22 12.50 0.09 -13.34
N PHE A 23 12.38 0.64 -12.14
CA PHE A 23 12.39 2.09 -11.94
C PHE A 23 13.71 2.72 -12.38
N ILE A 24 14.84 2.13 -11.98
CA ILE A 24 16.19 2.61 -12.37
C ILE A 24 16.35 2.55 -13.90
N VAL A 25 15.92 1.46 -14.53
CA VAL A 25 16.01 1.28 -15.99
C VAL A 25 15.14 2.31 -16.72
N ILE A 26 13.86 2.48 -16.35
CA ILE A 26 12.96 3.44 -16.99
C ILE A 26 13.52 4.87 -16.89
N GLU A 27 14.04 5.25 -15.73
CA GLU A 27 14.53 6.60 -15.50
C GLU A 27 15.89 6.86 -16.19
N LEU A 28 16.84 5.93 -16.09
CA LEU A 28 18.17 6.07 -16.72
C LEU A 28 18.12 5.95 -18.25
N VAL A 29 17.34 5.00 -18.77
CA VAL A 29 17.33 4.67 -20.19
C VAL A 29 16.41 5.61 -20.96
N LEU A 30 15.19 5.82 -20.49
CA LEU A 30 14.19 6.54 -21.29
C LEU A 30 14.27 8.06 -21.10
N LYS A 31 15.00 8.56 -20.10
CA LYS A 31 15.16 10.01 -19.78
C LYS A 31 13.86 10.79 -19.90
N LEU A 32 12.75 10.15 -19.57
CA LEU A 32 11.42 10.57 -20.02
C LEU A 32 11.01 11.94 -19.50
N GLY A 33 11.72 12.52 -18.53
CA GLY A 33 11.38 13.81 -17.93
C GLY A 33 10.00 13.79 -17.25
N VAL A 34 9.34 12.63 -17.20
CA VAL A 34 8.00 12.38 -16.63
C VAL A 34 7.97 12.77 -15.15
N PHE A 35 9.13 12.88 -14.51
CA PHE A 35 9.26 13.33 -13.14
C PHE A 35 10.14 14.57 -13.04
N SER A 36 9.58 15.66 -12.50
CA SER A 36 10.39 16.78 -12.01
C SER A 36 11.32 16.30 -10.88
N ILE A 37 12.50 16.93 -10.75
CA ILE A 37 13.60 16.51 -9.87
C ILE A 37 13.15 16.13 -8.44
N GLY A 38 12.16 16.79 -7.84
CA GLY A 38 11.64 16.43 -6.51
C GLY A 38 10.86 15.12 -6.44
N ARG A 39 10.18 14.71 -7.52
CA ARG A 39 9.29 13.53 -7.55
C ARG A 39 10.04 12.20 -7.70
N LYS A 40 11.26 12.21 -8.26
CA LYS A 40 12.10 11.00 -8.41
C LYS A 40 12.61 10.50 -7.05
N TRP A 41 13.11 11.41 -6.23
CA TRP A 41 13.67 11.08 -4.92
C TRP A 41 12.62 10.51 -3.97
N VAL A 42 11.39 11.05 -3.98
CA VAL A 42 10.28 10.52 -3.17
C VAL A 42 10.02 9.04 -3.47
N ARG A 43 9.98 8.65 -4.75
CA ARG A 43 9.75 7.26 -5.14
C ARG A 43 10.92 6.34 -4.76
N ILE A 44 12.17 6.80 -4.92
CA ILE A 44 13.35 6.04 -4.49
C ILE A 44 13.31 5.82 -2.97
N VAL A 45 13.02 6.87 -2.20
CA VAL A 45 12.91 6.78 -0.74
C VAL A 45 11.80 5.81 -0.34
N ILE A 46 10.62 5.88 -0.96
CA ILE A 46 9.52 4.93 -0.71
C ILE A 46 9.97 3.48 -0.93
N LEU A 47 10.61 3.19 -2.07
CA LEU A 47 11.03 1.83 -2.41
C LEU A 47 12.12 1.32 -1.46
N ILE A 48 13.07 2.18 -1.07
CA ILE A 48 14.09 1.83 -0.07
C ILE A 48 13.42 1.58 1.29
N CYS A 49 12.49 2.43 1.73
CA CYS A 49 11.77 2.24 2.99
C CYS A 49 10.94 0.96 2.98
N LEU A 50 10.25 0.63 1.87
CA LEU A 50 9.52 -0.64 1.72
C LEU A 50 10.46 -1.85 1.81
N PHE A 51 11.61 -1.78 1.15
CA PHE A 51 12.61 -2.83 1.22
C PHE A 51 13.18 -3.02 2.63
N LEU A 52 13.55 -1.92 3.29
CA LEU A 52 14.05 -1.94 4.66
C LEU A 52 12.98 -2.43 5.64
N HIS A 53 11.72 -2.02 5.47
CA HIS A 53 10.58 -2.50 6.25
C HIS A 53 10.45 -4.03 6.15
N ALA A 54 10.51 -4.58 4.93
CA ALA A 54 10.45 -6.03 4.70
C ALA A 54 11.63 -6.78 5.34
N ILE A 55 12.85 -6.24 5.27
CA ILE A 55 14.02 -6.81 5.94
C ILE A 55 13.84 -6.80 7.46
N THR A 56 13.37 -5.69 8.03
CA THR A 56 13.20 -5.56 9.47
C THR A 56 12.12 -6.48 10.01
N MET A 57 11.01 -6.67 9.28
CA MET A 57 10.01 -7.69 9.60
C MET A 57 10.60 -9.09 9.63
N PHE A 58 11.34 -9.45 8.58
CA PHE A 58 11.99 -10.76 8.49
C PHE A 58 12.97 -11.02 9.65
N LEU A 59 13.76 -10.00 10.02
CA LEU A 59 14.68 -10.11 11.16
C LEU A 59 13.94 -10.22 12.50
N PHE A 60 12.83 -9.48 12.67
CA PHE A 60 12.00 -9.54 13.86
C PHE A 60 11.37 -10.93 14.06
N ASP A 61 10.85 -11.51 12.97
CA ASP A 61 10.22 -12.84 13.00
C ASP A 61 11.23 -13.97 13.29
N ILE A 62 12.45 -13.89 12.71
CA ILE A 62 13.50 -14.90 12.94
C ILE A 62 13.99 -14.91 14.38
N GLN A 63 14.07 -13.76 15.03
CA GLN A 63 14.51 -13.66 16.43
C GLN A 63 13.41 -14.04 17.43
N GLY A 64 12.22 -14.41 16.94
CA GLY A 64 11.14 -14.97 17.73
C GLY A 64 10.48 -13.97 18.67
N GLU A 65 10.32 -12.72 18.21
CA GLU A 65 9.60 -11.64 18.91
C GLU A 65 10.17 -11.24 20.29
N LYS A 66 11.32 -11.78 20.68
CA LYS A 66 11.95 -11.53 22.00
C LYS A 66 12.75 -10.23 22.04
N ASP A 67 13.25 -9.78 20.90
CA ASP A 67 14.04 -8.56 20.79
C ASP A 67 13.21 -7.41 20.20
N PHE A 68 12.53 -6.68 21.08
CA PHE A 68 11.77 -5.45 20.75
C PHE A 68 12.63 -4.32 20.16
N ILE A 69 13.95 -4.50 20.05
CA ILE A 69 14.90 -3.53 19.48
C ILE A 69 14.59 -3.20 18.02
N TYR A 70 14.01 -4.14 17.27
CA TYR A 70 13.64 -3.91 15.86
C TYR A 70 12.30 -3.19 15.69
N LEU A 71 11.46 -3.15 16.74
CA LEU A 71 10.13 -2.55 16.70
C LEU A 71 10.18 -1.05 16.33
N PRO A 72 11.01 -0.19 16.96
CA PRO A 72 11.15 1.22 16.57
C PRO A 72 11.60 1.41 15.12
N ILE A 73 12.52 0.56 14.65
CA ILE A 73 13.06 0.63 13.29
C ILE A 73 11.96 0.28 12.28
N LEU A 74 11.18 -0.76 12.58
CA LEU A 74 10.06 -1.21 11.76
C LEU A 74 9.03 -0.09 11.57
N ILE A 75 8.61 0.53 12.67
CA ILE A 75 7.61 1.61 12.68
C ILE A 75 8.12 2.81 11.88
N CYS A 76 9.38 3.20 12.06
CA CYS A 76 9.97 4.32 11.32
C CYS A 76 9.85 4.12 9.80
N PHE A 77 10.19 2.93 9.29
CA PHE A 77 10.04 2.64 7.88
C PHE A 77 8.58 2.56 7.46
N TRP A 78 7.72 1.90 8.25
CA TRP A 78 6.28 1.80 8.00
C TRP A 78 5.61 3.17 7.88
N MET A 79 5.85 4.07 8.84
CA MET A 79 5.31 5.43 8.83
C MET A 79 5.79 6.20 7.60
N THR A 80 7.07 6.10 7.29
CA THR A 80 7.69 6.84 6.18
C THR A 80 7.11 6.42 4.85
N TRP A 81 7.04 5.12 4.56
CA TRP A 81 6.56 4.68 3.25
C TRP A 81 5.05 4.89 3.08
N ASN A 82 4.23 4.74 4.13
CA ASN A 82 2.77 4.99 4.03
C ASN A 82 2.45 6.46 3.70
N ILE A 83 3.07 7.41 4.42
CA ILE A 83 2.86 8.84 4.19
C ILE A 83 3.34 9.24 2.80
N LEU A 84 4.53 8.78 2.40
CA LEU A 84 5.11 9.11 1.12
C LEU A 84 4.37 8.43 -0.04
N TYR A 85 3.87 7.21 0.13
CA TYR A 85 3.11 6.49 -0.89
C TYR A 85 1.82 7.23 -1.24
N PHE A 86 1.07 7.69 -0.24
CA PHE A 86 -0.14 8.46 -0.49
C PHE A 86 0.18 9.80 -1.18
N LEU A 87 1.20 10.53 -0.72
CA LEU A 87 1.66 11.75 -1.37
C LEU A 87 2.04 11.50 -2.84
N MET A 88 2.74 10.40 -3.09
CA MET A 88 3.15 9.97 -4.42
C MET A 88 1.93 9.72 -5.34
N LEU A 89 0.85 9.10 -4.84
CA LEU A 89 -0.38 8.92 -5.59
C LEU A 89 -0.97 10.26 -6.05
N ILE A 90 -0.95 11.30 -5.21
CA ILE A 90 -1.43 12.63 -5.58
C ILE A 90 -0.52 13.24 -6.66
N GLU A 91 0.80 13.23 -6.41
CA GLU A 91 1.78 13.91 -7.26
C GLU A 91 1.89 13.30 -8.66
N GLN A 92 1.78 11.98 -8.77
CA GLN A 92 1.82 11.27 -10.07
C GLN A 92 0.58 11.55 -10.91
N ASN A 93 -0.56 11.73 -10.25
CA ASN A 93 -1.83 11.92 -10.92
C ASN A 93 -2.23 13.39 -11.05
N SER A 94 -1.41 14.31 -10.52
CA SER A 94 -1.63 15.76 -10.50
C SER A 94 -1.93 16.38 -11.86
N TYR A 95 -1.40 15.81 -12.95
CA TYR A 95 -1.66 16.24 -14.32
C TYR A 95 -3.06 15.85 -14.83
N TRP A 96 -3.57 14.71 -14.38
CA TRP A 96 -4.82 14.10 -14.87
C TRP A 96 -6.05 14.48 -14.03
N ILE A 97 -5.86 15.19 -12.91
CA ILE A 97 -6.92 15.54 -11.96
C ILE A 97 -7.11 17.05 -11.86
N SER A 98 -8.34 17.49 -11.59
CA SER A 98 -8.62 18.91 -11.38
C SER A 98 -8.06 19.41 -10.04
N ASP A 99 -7.77 20.72 -9.96
CA ASP A 99 -7.24 21.35 -8.75
C ASP A 99 -8.14 21.14 -7.51
N ILE A 100 -9.46 21.06 -7.70
CA ILE A 100 -10.43 20.81 -6.64
C ILE A 100 -10.24 19.39 -6.06
N ILE A 101 -10.09 18.39 -6.94
CA ILE A 101 -9.86 17.00 -6.52
C ILE A 101 -8.51 16.90 -5.83
N ARG A 102 -7.47 17.53 -6.39
CA ARG A 102 -6.13 17.56 -5.79
C ARG A 102 -6.15 18.12 -4.37
N LYS A 103 -6.82 19.25 -4.13
CA LYS A 103 -7.00 19.83 -2.78
C LYS A 103 -7.69 18.85 -1.82
N ARG A 104 -8.75 18.16 -2.26
CA ARG A 104 -9.44 17.15 -1.44
C ARG A 104 -8.55 15.96 -1.09
N LEU A 105 -7.73 15.50 -2.04
CA LEU A 105 -6.77 14.41 -1.77
C LEU A 105 -5.71 14.82 -0.74
N TYR A 106 -5.22 16.07 -0.75
CA TYR A 106 -4.32 16.53 0.32
C TYR A 106 -5.00 16.60 1.70
N VAL A 107 -6.30 16.87 1.76
CA VAL A 107 -7.06 16.77 3.03
C VAL A 107 -7.10 15.32 3.51
N ILE A 108 -7.38 14.36 2.61
CA ILE A 108 -7.35 12.93 2.95
C ILE A 108 -5.94 12.49 3.36
N TRP A 109 -4.90 12.98 2.69
CA TRP A 109 -3.51 12.75 3.07
C TRP A 109 -3.22 13.24 4.49
N GLY A 110 -3.75 14.41 4.88
CA GLY A 110 -3.65 14.90 6.26
C GLY A 110 -4.29 13.96 7.27
N ILE A 111 -5.44 13.35 6.94
CA ILE A 111 -6.09 12.34 7.78
C ILE A 111 -5.21 11.07 7.89
N VAL A 112 -4.63 10.62 6.77
CA VAL A 112 -3.70 9.49 6.74
C VAL A 112 -2.47 9.74 7.62
N ILE A 113 -1.90 10.95 7.61
CA ILE A 113 -0.78 11.29 8.50
C ILE A 113 -1.19 11.14 9.96
N VAL A 114 -2.37 11.63 10.35
CA VAL A 114 -2.86 11.52 11.72
C VAL A 114 -3.00 10.06 12.14
N ASP A 115 -3.60 9.23 11.28
CA ASP A 115 -3.75 7.79 11.53
C ASP A 115 -2.40 7.08 11.69
N VAL A 116 -1.47 7.31 10.76
CA VAL A 116 -0.10 6.78 10.83
C VAL A 116 0.63 7.22 12.10
N LEU A 117 0.45 8.47 12.53
CA LEU A 117 1.02 8.96 13.79
C LEU A 117 0.41 8.24 15.00
N VAL A 118 -0.92 8.03 15.03
CA VAL A 118 -1.58 7.29 16.12
C VAL A 118 -1.06 5.85 16.23
N CYS A 119 -0.91 5.16 15.09
CA CYS A 119 -0.30 3.83 15.05
C CYS A 119 1.14 3.86 15.56
N GLY A 120 1.97 4.79 15.05
CA GLY A 120 3.36 4.93 15.46
C GLY A 120 3.54 5.22 16.96
N TRP A 121 2.70 6.10 17.53
CA TRP A 121 2.69 6.38 18.96
C TRP A 121 2.26 5.19 19.79
N SER A 122 1.26 4.43 19.33
CA SER A 122 0.79 3.22 20.02
C SER A 122 1.91 2.19 20.12
N PHE A 123 2.62 1.94 19.02
CA PHE A 123 3.80 1.07 19.04
C PHE A 123 4.92 1.61 19.93
N PHE A 124 5.16 2.94 19.94
CA PHE A 124 6.17 3.55 20.82
C PHE A 124 5.84 3.31 22.29
N PHE A 125 4.57 3.43 22.69
CA PHE A 125 4.14 3.13 24.06
C PHE A 125 4.31 1.66 24.44
N VAL A 126 4.08 0.73 23.50
CA VAL A 126 4.35 -0.69 23.69
C VAL A 126 5.86 -0.94 23.85
N PHE A 127 6.70 -0.34 23.01
CA PHE A 127 8.16 -0.44 23.11
C PHE A 127 8.69 0.07 24.45
N CYS A 128 8.15 1.17 24.97
CA CYS A 128 8.51 1.70 26.28
C CYS A 128 7.90 0.93 27.47
N PHE A 129 7.18 -0.18 27.23
CA PHE A 129 6.46 -0.95 28.24
C PHE A 129 5.43 -0.11 29.05
N ILE A 130 4.92 0.97 28.46
CA ILE A 130 3.89 1.84 29.05
C ILE A 130 2.50 1.25 28.79
N ALA A 131 2.30 0.61 27.64
CA ALA A 131 1.06 -0.06 27.24
C ALA A 131 1.28 -1.58 27.08
N PRO A 132 0.26 -2.42 27.39
CA PRO A 132 0.36 -3.86 27.17
C PRO A 132 0.32 -4.23 25.68
N LEU A 133 0.91 -5.38 25.34
CA LEU A 133 1.03 -5.88 23.96
C LEU A 133 -0.33 -6.09 23.28
N GLU A 134 -1.40 -6.32 24.05
CA GLU A 134 -2.77 -6.47 23.53
C GLU A 134 -3.24 -5.26 22.71
N TYR A 135 -2.66 -4.07 22.94
CA TYR A 135 -3.00 -2.88 22.15
C TYR A 135 -2.53 -2.96 20.68
N MET A 136 -1.59 -3.86 20.36
CA MET A 136 -1.14 -4.07 18.98
C MET A 136 -2.28 -4.52 18.07
N HIS A 137 -3.27 -5.26 18.62
CA HIS A 137 -4.45 -5.67 17.86
C HIS A 137 -5.24 -4.48 17.30
N TYR A 138 -5.35 -3.38 18.05
CA TYR A 138 -6.02 -2.18 17.56
C TYR A 138 -5.21 -1.48 16.47
N VAL A 139 -3.88 -1.57 16.54
CA VAL A 139 -3.01 -1.01 15.50
C VAL A 139 -3.15 -1.78 14.19
N ASP A 140 -3.27 -3.11 14.24
CA ASP A 140 -3.54 -3.93 13.05
C ASP A 140 -4.88 -3.58 12.38
N ILE A 141 -5.92 -3.28 13.19
CA ILE A 141 -7.22 -2.84 12.67
C ILE A 141 -7.09 -1.48 11.96
N LEU A 142 -6.33 -0.54 12.53
CA LEU A 142 -6.08 0.76 11.91
C LEU A 142 -5.24 0.64 10.64
N ASP A 143 -4.22 -0.21 10.61
CA ASP A 143 -3.42 -0.49 9.41
C ASP A 143 -4.29 -1.08 8.29
N LEU A 144 -5.21 -2.00 8.62
CA LEU A 144 -6.18 -2.52 7.65
C LEU A 144 -7.10 -1.41 7.11
N LEU A 145 -7.57 -0.51 7.96
CA LEU A 145 -8.38 0.64 7.56
C LEU A 145 -7.61 1.58 6.63
N LEU A 146 -6.35 1.86 6.97
CA LEU A 146 -5.44 2.65 6.15
C LEU A 146 -5.26 2.05 4.75
N LEU A 147 -5.05 0.74 4.67
CA LEU A 147 -4.91 0.03 3.40
C LEU A 147 -6.18 0.12 2.54
N ILE A 148 -7.36 0.02 3.16
CA ILE A 148 -8.66 0.19 2.48
C ILE A 148 -8.79 1.61 1.92
N ILE A 149 -8.42 2.64 2.69
CA ILE A 149 -8.45 4.04 2.26
C ILE A 149 -7.51 4.26 1.07
N ILE A 150 -6.26 3.80 1.19
CA ILE A 150 -5.26 3.91 0.13
C ILE A 150 -5.76 3.25 -1.16
N SER A 151 -6.28 2.01 -1.05
CA SER A 151 -6.80 1.25 -2.18
C SER A 151 -8.01 1.92 -2.84
N ALA A 152 -8.92 2.50 -2.04
CA ALA A 152 -10.07 3.23 -2.55
C ALA A 152 -9.66 4.50 -3.30
N VAL A 153 -8.64 5.21 -2.79
CA VAL A 153 -8.09 6.41 -3.44
C VAL A 153 -7.39 6.06 -4.76
N GLU A 154 -6.61 4.99 -4.79
CA GLU A 154 -5.96 4.52 -6.02
C GLU A 154 -6.99 4.15 -7.08
N LEU A 155 -8.02 3.37 -6.72
CA LEU A 155 -9.10 3.01 -7.63
C LEU A 155 -9.86 4.23 -8.13
N PHE A 156 -10.12 5.20 -7.26
CA PHE A 156 -10.74 6.48 -7.64
C PHE A 156 -9.89 7.28 -8.64
N LEU A 157 -8.56 7.33 -8.44
CA LEU A 157 -7.64 7.99 -9.34
C LEU A 157 -7.60 7.31 -10.71
N VAL A 158 -7.48 5.97 -10.74
CA VAL A 158 -7.53 5.18 -11.98
C VAL A 158 -8.82 5.43 -12.74
N TYR A 159 -9.97 5.43 -12.04
CA TYR A 159 -11.26 5.75 -12.65
C TYR A 159 -11.27 7.16 -13.24
N LYS A 160 -10.74 8.15 -12.54
CA LYS A 160 -10.68 9.54 -13.04
C LYS A 160 -9.81 9.67 -14.29
N ILE A 161 -8.61 9.09 -14.27
CA ILE A 161 -7.71 9.06 -15.43
C ILE A 161 -8.41 8.39 -16.62
N TYR A 162 -9.08 7.26 -16.37
CA TYR A 162 -9.85 6.59 -17.42
C TYR A 162 -10.94 7.50 -18.00
N THR A 163 -11.73 8.19 -17.16
CA THR A 163 -12.77 9.11 -17.66
C THR A 163 -12.20 10.26 -18.48
N PHE A 164 -11.02 10.77 -18.11
CA PHE A 164 -10.34 11.83 -18.86
C PHE A 164 -9.79 11.32 -20.20
N CYS A 165 -9.09 10.19 -20.19
CA CYS A 165 -8.50 9.60 -21.38
C CYS A 165 -9.54 9.01 -22.35
N LYS A 166 -10.75 8.69 -21.88
CA LYS A 166 -11.83 8.09 -22.69
C LYS A 166 -12.08 8.85 -23.99
N GLU A 167 -12.13 10.18 -23.95
CA GLU A 167 -12.44 10.98 -25.15
C GLU A 167 -11.26 11.02 -26.13
N ILE A 168 -10.03 11.07 -25.60
CA ILE A 168 -8.80 11.10 -26.39
C ILE A 168 -8.54 9.74 -27.08
N VAL A 169 -8.71 8.62 -26.36
CA VAL A 169 -8.44 7.29 -26.94
C VAL A 169 -9.52 6.92 -27.95
N LYS A 170 -10.80 7.27 -27.68
CA LYS A 170 -11.89 7.05 -28.63
C LYS A 170 -11.69 7.78 -29.95
N SER A 171 -11.13 8.99 -29.93
CA SER A 171 -10.90 9.77 -31.15
C SER A 171 -9.75 9.22 -31.99
N VAL A 172 -8.77 8.56 -31.37
CA VAL A 172 -7.64 7.92 -32.09
C VAL A 172 -8.03 6.54 -32.63
N SER A 173 -8.66 5.67 -31.83
CA SER A 173 -9.11 4.35 -32.28
C SER A 173 -10.09 3.70 -31.31
N TYR A 174 -11.28 3.39 -31.82
CA TYR A 174 -12.31 2.67 -31.06
C TYR A 174 -11.88 1.26 -30.62
N ASN A 175 -11.10 0.56 -31.45
CA ASN A 175 -10.62 -0.79 -31.15
C ASN A 175 -9.57 -0.78 -30.03
N LEU A 176 -8.68 0.23 -30.01
CA LEU A 176 -7.73 0.41 -28.91
C LEU A 176 -8.47 0.74 -27.62
N TRP A 177 -9.45 1.66 -27.67
CA TRP A 177 -10.29 2.00 -26.51
C TRP A 177 -10.99 0.78 -25.89
N LYS A 178 -11.59 -0.08 -26.71
CA LYS A 178 -12.28 -1.30 -26.26
C LYS A 178 -11.33 -2.27 -25.53
N LYS A 179 -10.09 -2.41 -26.01
CA LYS A 179 -9.06 -3.26 -25.38
C LYS A 179 -8.55 -2.66 -24.07
N SER A 180 -8.26 -1.35 -24.04
CA SER A 180 -7.82 -0.65 -22.83
C SER A 180 -8.84 -0.74 -21.68
N ILE A 181 -10.14 -0.73 -21.99
CA ILE A 181 -11.20 -0.94 -21.00
C ILE A 181 -11.14 -2.32 -20.36
N GLN A 182 -10.93 -3.37 -21.18
CA GLN A 182 -10.85 -4.74 -20.69
C GLN A 182 -9.64 -4.93 -19.77
N ASP A 183 -8.51 -4.31 -20.11
CA ASP A 183 -7.30 -4.35 -19.29
C ASP A 183 -7.48 -3.58 -17.97
N ILE A 184 -8.12 -2.39 -17.99
CA ILE A 184 -8.39 -1.60 -16.76
C ILE A 184 -9.42 -2.27 -15.85
N LEU A 185 -10.47 -2.87 -16.41
CA LEU A 185 -11.44 -3.67 -15.63
C LEU A 185 -10.79 -4.92 -15.05
N GLY A 186 -9.91 -5.58 -15.82
CA GLY A 186 -9.10 -6.68 -15.33
C GLY A 186 -8.25 -6.23 -14.14
N ILE A 187 -7.47 -5.16 -14.29
CA ILE A 187 -6.63 -4.63 -13.22
C ILE A 187 -7.48 -4.25 -12.00
N ALA A 188 -8.58 -3.50 -12.15
CA ALA A 188 -9.43 -3.11 -11.02
C ALA A 188 -10.04 -4.32 -10.27
N ILE A 189 -10.30 -5.44 -10.95
CA ILE A 189 -10.81 -6.68 -10.35
C ILE A 189 -9.66 -7.47 -9.68
N TYR A 190 -8.46 -7.46 -10.25
CA TYR A 190 -7.30 -8.23 -9.75
C TYR A 190 -6.43 -7.47 -8.73
N SER A 191 -6.40 -6.14 -8.77
CA SER A 191 -5.56 -5.26 -7.94
C SER A 191 -6.30 -4.62 -6.78
N SER A 192 -7.64 -4.69 -6.75
CA SER A 192 -8.40 -4.31 -5.56
C SER A 192 -8.12 -5.33 -4.45
N PRO A 193 -7.97 -4.94 -3.17
CA PRO A 193 -7.94 -5.89 -2.06
C PRO A 193 -9.28 -6.60 -1.85
N VAL A 194 -10.32 -6.28 -2.62
CA VAL A 194 -11.67 -6.86 -2.53
C VAL A 194 -11.69 -8.40 -2.67
N PRO A 195 -10.91 -9.09 -3.53
CA PRO A 195 -10.83 -10.55 -3.54
C PRO A 195 -10.14 -11.12 -2.30
N LEU A 196 -9.20 -10.38 -1.69
CA LEU A 196 -8.53 -10.75 -0.45
C LEU A 196 -9.45 -10.54 0.77
N LEU A 197 -10.19 -9.42 0.78
CA LEU A 197 -11.24 -9.09 1.74
C LEU A 197 -12.44 -10.04 1.61
N LEU A 198 -12.87 -10.43 0.41
CA LEU A 198 -13.91 -11.44 0.20
C LEU A 198 -13.42 -12.83 0.64
N LYS A 199 -12.14 -13.16 0.46
CA LYS A 199 -11.54 -14.38 1.02
C LYS A 199 -11.49 -14.33 2.55
N LEU A 200 -11.09 -13.20 3.15
CA LEU A 200 -11.09 -12.98 4.60
C LEU A 200 -12.50 -12.94 5.21
N PHE A 201 -13.47 -12.33 4.55
CA PHE A 201 -14.88 -12.37 4.96
C PHE A 201 -15.49 -13.77 4.78
N SER A 202 -15.10 -14.51 3.74
CA SER A 202 -15.53 -15.91 3.57
C SER A 202 -14.92 -16.85 4.61
N SER A 203 -13.66 -16.62 5.02
CA SER A 203 -13.01 -17.41 6.08
C SER A 203 -13.52 -17.05 7.46
N VAL A 204 -13.86 -15.78 7.73
CA VAL A 204 -14.50 -15.32 8.98
C VAL A 204 -15.96 -15.81 9.06
N CYS A 205 -16.71 -15.82 7.94
CA CYS A 205 -18.05 -16.42 7.90
C CYS A 205 -18.02 -17.95 8.04
N ALA A 206 -17.00 -18.63 7.48
CA ALA A 206 -16.79 -20.07 7.69
C ALA A 206 -16.38 -20.41 9.14
N PHE A 207 -15.66 -19.51 9.81
CA PHE A 207 -15.29 -19.68 11.22
C PHE A 207 -16.49 -19.51 12.16
N ASN A 208 -17.43 -18.62 11.83
CA ASN A 208 -18.67 -18.46 12.59
C ASN A 208 -19.67 -19.61 12.36
N SER A 209 -19.75 -20.19 11.16
CA SER A 209 -20.58 -21.38 10.93
C SER A 209 -20.03 -22.64 11.62
N LEU A 210 -18.70 -22.72 11.81
CA LEU A 210 -18.08 -23.76 12.63
C LEU A 210 -18.41 -23.55 14.12
N LYS A 211 -18.38 -22.31 14.64
CA LYS A 211 -18.70 -22.03 16.05
C LYS A 211 -20.15 -22.40 16.45
N GLU A 212 -21.10 -22.30 15.52
CA GLU A 212 -22.49 -22.74 15.74
C GLU A 212 -22.68 -24.26 15.69
N SER A 213 -21.77 -25.02 15.06
CA SER A 213 -21.78 -26.49 15.07
C SER A 213 -21.17 -27.15 16.31
N TRP A 214 -20.52 -26.36 17.19
CA TRP A 214 -19.96 -26.83 18.48
C TRP A 214 -20.84 -26.46 19.69
N LEU A 215 -21.93 -25.73 19.49
CA LEU A 215 -22.88 -25.31 20.53
C LEU A 215 -24.24 -26.03 20.43
N VAL A 216 -24.28 -27.17 19.73
CA VAL A 216 -25.38 -28.15 19.76
C VAL A 216 -24.86 -29.48 20.28
#